data_AF-A0A7V5WHU4-F1
#
_entry.id   AF-A0A7V5WHU4-F1
#
_cell.length_a   1.000
_cell.length_b   1.000
_cell.length_c   1.000
_cell.angle_alpha   90.00
_cell.angle_beta   90.00
_cell.angle_gamma   90.00
#
_symmetry.space_group_name_H-M   'P 1'
#
loop_
_entity.id
_entity.type
_entity.pdbx_description
1 polymer ?
#
loop_
_entity_poly.entity_id
_entity_poly.type
_entity_poly.pdbx_seq_one_letter_code
_entity_poly.pdbx_strand_id
1 'polypeptide(L)'
;MNVFDYAIRMEQDGEKWYRSIADRSTSAGLKKIFSLLAVEEIRHCKAVEQLKRRLGNMYLEPTGILGEVKSVFRDMRKMDGEEAFDGIEGLDGFTGMRDYEVNCRNFYLEKAGQLDDMSQRIFLQLADEEDKHLRIMNHIIDFVSQEEPGKWLDRSEWPDPDDGGTPRSGK
;
A
#
# COMPACT_ATOMS: atom_id res chain seq x y z
N MET A 1 2.65 20.63 -15.82
CA MET A 1 2.25 20.25 -14.45
C MET A 1 3.52 20.02 -13.66
N ASN A 2 3.67 20.54 -12.44
CA ASN A 2 4.90 20.30 -11.67
C ASN A 2 4.87 18.87 -11.07
N VAL A 3 6.01 18.39 -10.58
CA VAL A 3 6.15 17.04 -10.01
C VAL A 3 5.24 16.77 -8.81
N PHE A 4 5.06 17.74 -7.92
CA PHE A 4 4.15 17.68 -6.77
C PHE A 4 2.68 17.68 -7.21
N ASP A 5 2.30 18.44 -8.23
CA ASP A 5 0.92 18.42 -8.76
C ASP A 5 0.57 17.06 -9.37
N TYR A 6 1.54 16.44 -10.05
CA TYR A 6 1.39 15.09 -10.57
C TYR A 6 1.26 14.08 -9.44
N ALA A 7 2.16 14.13 -8.45
CA ALA A 7 2.11 13.26 -7.28
C ALA A 7 0.77 13.38 -6.54
N ILE A 8 0.29 14.59 -6.23
CA ILE A 8 -1.03 14.81 -5.61
C ILE A 8 -2.15 14.16 -6.40
N ARG A 9 -2.14 14.30 -7.73
CA ARG A 9 -3.18 13.69 -8.58
C ARG A 9 -3.08 12.17 -8.58
N MET A 10 -1.87 11.62 -8.61
CA MET A 10 -1.62 10.19 -8.52
C MET A 10 -2.23 9.64 -7.21
N GLU A 11 -1.89 10.22 -6.06
CA GLU A 11 -2.46 9.82 -4.76
C GLU A 11 -3.99 9.90 -4.72
N GLN A 12 -4.57 10.98 -5.28
CA GLN A 12 -6.02 11.13 -5.34
C GLN A 12 -6.70 10.12 -6.27
N ASP A 13 -6.03 9.68 -7.32
CA ASP A 13 -6.56 8.67 -8.24
C ASP A 13 -6.45 7.27 -7.62
N GLY A 14 -5.37 6.98 -6.88
CA GLY A 14 -5.22 5.79 -6.03
C GLY A 14 -6.31 5.71 -4.95
N GLU A 15 -6.53 6.79 -4.19
CA GLU A 15 -7.57 6.85 -3.15
C GLU A 15 -8.95 6.48 -3.71
N LYS A 16 -9.34 7.10 -4.82
CA LYS A 16 -10.65 6.86 -5.45
C LYS A 16 -10.78 5.44 -5.94
N TRP A 17 -9.69 4.88 -6.49
CA TRP A 17 -9.70 3.51 -6.98
C TRP A 17 -9.91 2.55 -5.81
N TYR A 18 -9.11 2.66 -4.75
CA TYR A 18 -9.25 1.85 -3.54
C TYR A 18 -10.61 2.01 -2.85
N ARG A 19 -11.11 3.25 -2.74
CA ARG A 19 -12.46 3.51 -2.23
C ARG A 19 -13.53 2.81 -3.06
N SER A 20 -13.43 2.90 -4.39
CA SER A 20 -14.39 2.29 -5.31
C SER A 20 -14.41 0.76 -5.19
N ILE A 21 -13.27 0.13 -4.96
CA ILE A 21 -13.20 -1.32 -4.76
C ILE A 21 -13.78 -1.68 -3.38
N ALA A 22 -13.41 -0.94 -2.33
CA ALA A 22 -13.95 -1.16 -0.99
C ALA A 22 -15.48 -1.05 -0.95
N ASP A 23 -16.06 -0.08 -1.66
CA ASP A 23 -17.51 0.14 -1.70
C ASP A 23 -18.25 -0.95 -2.46
N ARG A 24 -17.62 -1.50 -3.51
CA ARG A 24 -18.20 -2.58 -4.33
C ARG A 24 -17.97 -3.96 -3.71
N SER A 25 -16.91 -4.15 -2.93
CA SER A 25 -16.51 -5.44 -2.34
C SER A 25 -17.60 -6.05 -1.47
N THR A 26 -17.98 -7.29 -1.79
CA THR A 26 -18.88 -8.12 -0.99
C THR A 26 -18.16 -8.75 0.20
N SER A 27 -16.85 -9.02 0.08
CA SER A 27 -16.05 -9.51 1.21
C SER A 27 -15.76 -8.41 2.21
N ALA A 28 -16.09 -8.66 3.47
CA ALA A 28 -15.83 -7.73 4.57
C ALA A 28 -14.32 -7.49 4.78
N GLY A 29 -13.52 -8.53 4.55
CA GLY A 29 -12.06 -8.49 4.66
C GLY A 29 -11.43 -7.60 3.59
N LEU A 30 -11.71 -7.86 2.31
CA LEU A 30 -11.20 -7.03 1.21
C LEU A 30 -11.67 -5.58 1.34
N LYS A 31 -12.95 -5.38 1.68
CA LYS A 31 -13.50 -4.04 1.93
C LYS A 31 -12.67 -3.28 2.96
N LYS A 32 -12.26 -3.96 4.04
CA LYS A 32 -11.44 -3.36 5.08
C LYS A 32 -10.02 -3.05 4.60
N ILE A 33 -9.36 -3.97 3.89
CA ILE A 33 -8.00 -3.75 3.35
C ILE A 33 -7.99 -2.54 2.40
N PHE A 34 -8.90 -2.50 1.42
CA PHE A 34 -8.97 -1.39 0.46
C PHE A 34 -9.39 -0.07 1.11
N SER A 35 -10.20 -0.10 2.17
CA SER A 35 -10.50 1.10 2.95
C SER A 35 -9.28 1.66 3.67
N LEU A 36 -8.39 0.78 4.18
CA LEU A 36 -7.14 1.18 4.83
C LEU A 36 -6.17 1.80 3.81
N LEU A 37 -5.96 1.16 2.66
CA LEU A 37 -5.14 1.69 1.57
C LEU A 37 -5.62 3.08 1.12
N ALA A 38 -6.94 3.26 0.90
CA ALA A 38 -7.49 4.57 0.56
C ALA A 38 -7.20 5.65 1.62
N VAL A 39 -7.14 5.29 2.91
CA VAL A 39 -6.80 6.26 3.97
C VAL A 39 -5.32 6.64 3.94
N GLU A 40 -4.43 5.72 3.55
CA GLU A 40 -3.00 6.01 3.38
C GLU A 40 -2.76 7.00 2.24
N GLU A 41 -3.42 6.84 1.09
CA GLU A 41 -3.26 7.78 -0.03
C GLU A 41 -3.68 9.22 0.30
N ILE A 42 -4.67 9.38 1.18
CA ILE A 42 -5.04 10.71 1.70
C ILE A 42 -3.88 11.32 2.50
N ARG A 43 -3.12 10.50 3.24
CA ARG A 43 -1.94 10.97 4.00
C ARG A 43 -0.80 11.30 3.05
N HIS A 44 -0.55 10.49 2.04
CA HIS A 44 0.45 10.76 1.00
C HIS A 44 0.17 12.08 0.29
N CYS A 45 -1.07 12.28 -0.18
CA CYS A 45 -1.52 13.53 -0.79
C CYS A 45 -1.23 14.74 0.12
N LYS A 46 -1.59 14.66 1.40
CA LYS A 46 -1.34 15.73 2.37
C LYS A 46 0.14 16.01 2.59
N ALA A 47 1.00 14.99 2.55
CA ALA A 47 2.43 15.16 2.69
C ALA A 47 3.03 15.89 1.48
N VAL A 48 2.65 15.48 0.26
CA VAL A 48 3.08 16.15 -0.97
C VAL A 48 2.57 17.59 -1.04
N GLU A 49 1.34 17.85 -0.60
CA GLU A 49 0.82 19.21 -0.53
C GLU A 49 1.58 20.10 0.46
N GLN A 50 1.92 19.58 1.63
CA GLN A 50 2.73 20.31 2.62
C GLN A 50 4.12 20.62 2.07
N LEU A 51 4.70 19.66 1.34
CA LEU A 51 5.98 19.81 0.68
C LEU A 51 5.94 20.91 -0.37
N LYS A 52 4.87 20.93 -1.19
CA LYS A 52 4.61 21.99 -2.16
C LYS A 52 4.45 23.37 -1.50
N ARG A 53 3.86 23.44 -0.30
CA ARG A 53 3.67 24.69 0.48
C ARG A 53 4.91 25.11 1.31
N ARG A 54 5.89 24.21 1.49
CA ARG A 54 7.13 24.37 2.29
C ARG A 54 6.92 24.96 3.69
N LEU A 55 6.02 24.34 4.47
CA LEU A 55 5.94 24.55 5.92
C LEU A 55 7.00 23.67 6.62
N GLY A 56 7.83 24.28 7.48
CA GLY A 56 9.09 23.72 8.00
C GLY A 56 9.00 22.63 9.08
N ASN A 57 7.92 21.86 9.18
CA ASN A 57 7.80 20.71 10.11
C ASN A 57 7.01 19.58 9.43
N MET A 58 7.65 18.87 8.50
CA MET A 58 7.07 17.69 7.84
C MET A 58 7.67 16.43 8.42
N TYR A 59 6.81 15.56 8.95
CA TYR A 59 7.16 14.23 9.40
C TYR A 59 6.08 13.27 8.88
N LEU A 60 6.49 12.32 8.04
CA LEU A 60 5.68 11.16 7.70
C LEU A 60 5.92 10.13 8.80
N GLU A 61 4.97 9.97 9.72
CA GLU A 61 4.99 8.86 10.67
C GLU A 61 4.91 7.55 9.88
N PRO A 62 5.86 6.62 10.04
CA PRO A 62 5.76 5.29 9.44
C PRO A 62 4.44 4.66 9.83
N THR A 63 3.69 4.14 8.86
CA THR A 63 2.36 3.60 9.15
C THR A 63 2.44 2.11 9.43
N GLY A 64 1.63 1.69 10.40
CA GLY A 64 1.50 0.28 10.80
C GLY A 64 0.57 -0.53 9.88
N ILE A 65 0.34 -0.08 8.63
CA ILE A 65 -0.66 -0.67 7.74
C ILE A 65 -0.43 -2.16 7.51
N LEU A 66 0.82 -2.60 7.38
CA LEU A 66 1.15 -4.03 7.26
C LEU A 66 0.62 -4.83 8.45
N GLY A 67 0.77 -4.33 9.68
CA GLY A 67 0.24 -4.97 10.88
C GLY A 67 -1.27 -5.06 10.89
N GLU A 68 -1.97 -3.98 10.52
CA GLU A 68 -3.43 -3.96 10.44
C GLU A 68 -3.95 -4.92 9.36
N VAL A 69 -3.35 -4.89 8.17
CA VAL A 69 -3.70 -5.79 7.06
C VAL A 69 -3.42 -7.25 7.42
N LYS A 70 -2.33 -7.55 8.14
CA LYS A 70 -2.04 -8.90 8.66
C LYS A 70 -3.16 -9.40 9.56
N SER A 71 -3.70 -8.52 10.41
CA SER A 71 -4.83 -8.85 11.28
C SER A 71 -6.07 -9.17 10.45
N VAL A 72 -6.36 -8.36 9.43
CA VAL A 72 -7.52 -8.58 8.55
C VAL A 72 -7.41 -9.93 7.83
N PHE A 73 -6.27 -10.26 7.22
CA PHE A 73 -6.05 -11.57 6.59
C PHE A 73 -6.18 -12.74 7.56
N ARG A 74 -5.74 -12.57 8.82
CA ARG A 74 -5.90 -13.60 9.87
C ARG A 74 -7.38 -13.83 10.20
N ASP A 75 -8.18 -12.77 10.24
CA ASP A 75 -9.60 -12.88 10.54
C ASP A 75 -10.38 -13.43 9.35
N MET A 76 -10.01 -13.08 8.11
CA MET A 76 -10.56 -13.67 6.89
C MET A 76 -10.38 -15.20 6.84
N ARG A 77 -9.25 -15.74 7.35
CA ARG A 77 -9.04 -17.20 7.41
C ARG A 77 -9.97 -17.92 8.40
N LYS A 78 -10.42 -17.24 9.46
CA LYS A 78 -11.27 -17.84 10.50
C LYS A 78 -12.74 -17.90 10.10
N MET A 79 -13.14 -17.11 9.10
CA MET A 79 -14.48 -17.14 8.54
C MET A 79 -14.50 -18.27 7.51
N ASP A 80 -15.17 -19.38 7.83
CA ASP A 80 -15.29 -20.56 6.98
C ASP A 80 -15.77 -20.16 5.57
N GLY A 81 -14.88 -20.28 4.58
CA GLY A 81 -15.06 -20.60 3.15
C GLY A 81 -16.24 -20.09 2.29
N GLU A 82 -17.20 -19.35 2.82
CA GLU A 82 -18.50 -19.06 2.17
C GLU A 82 -18.72 -17.58 1.84
N GLU A 83 -17.75 -16.69 2.09
CA GLU A 83 -17.77 -15.38 1.43
C GLU A 83 -17.35 -15.58 -0.03
N ALA A 84 -18.34 -15.82 -0.89
CA ALA A 84 -18.17 -15.79 -2.33
C ALA A 84 -17.47 -14.46 -2.70
N PHE A 85 -16.24 -14.58 -3.17
CA PHE A 85 -15.49 -13.49 -3.80
C PHE A 85 -16.18 -13.19 -5.13
N ASP A 86 -17.28 -12.45 -5.04
CA ASP A 86 -18.06 -12.09 -6.21
C ASP A 86 -17.20 -11.13 -7.03
N GLY A 87 -16.81 -11.59 -8.23
CA GLY A 87 -15.72 -11.07 -9.05
C GLY A 87 -15.89 -9.62 -9.50
N ILE A 88 -15.65 -8.68 -8.60
CA ILE A 88 -15.71 -7.24 -8.90
C ILE A 88 -14.50 -6.79 -9.70
N GLU A 89 -13.36 -7.44 -9.48
CA GLU A 89 -12.23 -7.46 -10.39
C GLU A 89 -11.74 -8.90 -10.46
N GLY A 90 -11.81 -9.52 -11.63
CA GLY A 90 -11.09 -10.77 -11.84
C GLY A 90 -9.60 -10.58 -11.56
N LEU A 91 -8.82 -11.66 -11.58
CA LEU A 91 -7.37 -11.62 -11.37
C LEU A 91 -6.65 -10.50 -12.17
N ASP A 92 -7.15 -10.19 -13.37
CA ASP A 92 -6.65 -9.11 -14.23
C ASP A 92 -6.76 -7.71 -13.61
N GLY A 93 -7.82 -7.42 -12.85
CA GLY A 93 -8.00 -6.10 -12.22
C GLY A 93 -7.06 -5.90 -11.03
N PHE A 94 -6.91 -6.93 -10.17
CA PHE A 94 -5.90 -6.89 -9.11
C PHE A 94 -4.47 -6.80 -9.67
N THR A 95 -4.21 -7.44 -10.82
CA THR A 95 -2.94 -7.30 -11.54
C THR A 95 -2.72 -5.86 -12.02
N GLY A 96 -3.76 -5.21 -12.54
CA GLY A 96 -3.72 -3.78 -12.91
C GLY A 96 -3.42 -2.86 -11.73
N MET A 97 -4.00 -3.12 -10.55
CA MET A 97 -3.67 -2.38 -9.33
C MET A 97 -2.23 -2.59 -8.88
N ARG A 98 -1.74 -3.84 -8.92
CA ARG A 98 -0.33 -4.13 -8.62
C ARG A 98 0.61 -3.35 -9.55
N ASP A 99 0.29 -3.32 -10.85
CA ASP A 99 1.10 -2.59 -11.82
C ASP A 99 1.03 -1.06 -11.60
N TYR A 100 -0.12 -0.56 -11.14
CA TYR A 100 -0.27 0.82 -10.71
C TYR A 100 0.67 1.16 -9.53
N GLU A 101 0.70 0.31 -8.50
CA GLU A 101 1.61 0.46 -7.35
C GLU A 101 3.09 0.46 -7.75
N VAL A 102 3.48 -0.42 -8.67
CA VAL A 102 4.84 -0.43 -9.24
C VAL A 102 5.16 0.92 -9.90
N ASN A 103 4.21 1.49 -10.64
CA ASN A 103 4.40 2.78 -11.30
C ASN A 103 4.50 3.94 -10.30
N CYS A 104 3.68 3.96 -9.24
CA CYS A 104 3.74 4.97 -8.18
C CYS A 104 5.10 4.94 -7.46
N ARG A 105 5.53 3.76 -7.02
CA ARG A 105 6.84 3.54 -6.39
C ARG A 105 7.98 4.02 -7.28
N ASN A 106 7.99 3.60 -8.55
CA ASN A 106 9.05 3.96 -9.49
C ASN A 106 9.06 5.46 -9.78
N PHE A 107 7.89 6.09 -9.89
CA PHE A 107 7.78 7.54 -10.04
C PHE A 107 8.46 8.27 -8.87
N TYR A 108 8.16 7.89 -7.63
CA TYR A 108 8.77 8.52 -6.45
C TYR A 108 10.29 8.33 -6.41
N LEU A 109 10.79 7.12 -6.67
CA LEU A 109 12.22 6.82 -6.74
C LEU A 109 12.94 7.65 -7.82
N GLU A 110 12.37 7.74 -9.02
CA GLU A 110 12.96 8.48 -10.13
C GLU A 110 13.03 9.99 -9.83
N LYS A 111 11.95 10.55 -9.27
CA LYS A 111 11.87 11.98 -8.99
C LYS A 111 12.67 12.39 -7.78
N ALA A 112 12.83 11.52 -6.78
CA ALA A 112 13.69 11.79 -5.63
C ALA A 112 15.11 12.22 -6.05
N GLY A 113 15.68 11.62 -7.11
CA GLY A 113 17.02 11.96 -7.60
C GLY A 113 17.17 13.34 -8.26
N GLN A 114 16.07 14.10 -8.40
CA GLN A 114 16.02 15.39 -9.10
C GLN A 114 15.58 16.54 -8.17
N LEU A 115 15.37 16.26 -6.88
CA LEU A 115 14.77 17.16 -5.90
C LEU A 115 15.81 17.68 -4.89
N ASP A 116 15.46 18.74 -4.15
CA ASP A 116 16.26 19.21 -3.01
C ASP A 116 16.25 18.19 -1.86
N ASP A 117 17.26 18.23 -0.98
CA ASP A 117 17.48 17.24 0.10
C ASP A 117 16.23 16.92 0.93
N MET A 118 15.40 17.93 1.21
CA MET A 118 14.20 17.76 2.02
C MET A 118 13.09 17.09 1.21
N SER A 119 12.83 17.57 0.00
CA SER A 119 11.87 16.95 -0.92
C SER A 119 12.27 15.52 -1.32
N GLN A 120 13.56 15.28 -1.53
CA GLN A 120 14.12 13.95 -1.83
C GLN A 120 13.82 12.96 -0.70
N ARG A 121 14.05 13.33 0.56
CA ARG A 121 13.75 12.44 1.70
C ARG A 121 12.29 12.03 1.74
N ILE A 122 11.37 12.99 1.59
CA ILE A 122 9.93 12.72 1.62
C ILE A 122 9.53 11.80 0.45
N PHE A 123 10.07 12.02 -0.75
CA PHE A 123 9.78 11.17 -1.91
C PHE A 123 10.31 9.75 -1.72
N LEU A 124 11.47 9.56 -1.10
CA LEU A 124 11.96 8.21 -0.77
C LEU A 124 11.07 7.52 0.26
N GLN A 125 10.58 8.25 1.27
CA GLN A 125 9.62 7.68 2.23
C GLN A 125 8.31 7.26 1.56
N LEU A 126 7.77 8.09 0.64
CA LEU A 126 6.57 7.73 -0.13
C LEU A 126 6.82 6.48 -0.99
N ALA A 127 7.97 6.37 -1.65
CA ALA A 127 8.32 5.15 -2.40
C ALA A 127 8.35 3.89 -1.51
N ASP A 128 8.81 4.00 -0.27
CA ASP A 128 8.79 2.89 0.69
C ASP A 128 7.37 2.52 1.13
N GLU A 129 6.46 3.50 1.26
CA GLU A 129 5.03 3.23 1.54
C GLU A 129 4.35 2.54 0.35
N GLU A 130 4.58 2.98 -0.89
CA GLU A 130 4.05 2.30 -2.09
C GLU A 130 4.59 0.86 -2.26
N ASP A 131 5.83 0.60 -1.80
CA ASP A 131 6.36 -0.77 -1.77
C ASP A 131 5.56 -1.67 -0.81
N LYS A 132 5.04 -1.12 0.30
CA LYS A 132 4.15 -1.87 1.20
C LYS A 132 2.80 -2.13 0.54
N HIS A 133 2.24 -1.15 -0.17
CA HIS A 133 1.00 -1.33 -0.93
C HIS A 133 1.16 -2.43 -1.99
N LEU A 134 2.25 -2.41 -2.75
CA LEU A 134 2.60 -3.46 -3.71
C LEU A 134 2.63 -4.86 -3.07
N ARG A 135 3.24 -5.01 -1.89
CA ARG A 135 3.27 -6.29 -1.15
C ARG A 135 1.86 -6.73 -0.74
N ILE A 136 1.03 -5.80 -0.24
CA ILE A 136 -0.37 -6.08 0.09
C ILE A 136 -1.13 -6.56 -1.15
N MET A 137 -0.95 -5.89 -2.30
CA MET A 137 -1.59 -6.26 -3.55
C MET A 137 -1.18 -7.65 -4.05
N ASN A 138 0.10 -8.00 -3.96
CA ASN A 138 0.57 -9.35 -4.28
C ASN A 138 -0.08 -10.40 -3.37
N HIS A 139 -0.22 -10.12 -2.08
CA HIS A 139 -0.89 -11.02 -1.16
C HIS A 139 -2.40 -11.16 -1.41
N ILE A 140 -3.07 -10.09 -1.85
CA ILE A 140 -4.46 -10.18 -2.31
C ILE A 140 -4.55 -11.07 -3.54
N ILE A 141 -3.70 -10.85 -4.55
CA ILE A 141 -3.63 -11.67 -5.77
C ILE A 141 -3.44 -13.14 -5.41
N ASP A 142 -2.46 -13.45 -4.56
CA ASP A 142 -2.20 -14.81 -4.12
C ASP A 142 -3.40 -15.41 -3.38
N PHE A 143 -4.05 -14.62 -2.51
CA PHE A 143 -5.22 -15.07 -1.76
C PHE A 143 -6.39 -15.41 -2.68
N VAL A 144 -6.70 -14.56 -3.68
CA VAL A 144 -7.83 -14.78 -4.59
C VAL A 144 -7.55 -15.78 -5.69
N SER A 145 -6.27 -16.07 -5.97
CA SER A 145 -5.85 -17.02 -7.02
C SER A 145 -5.69 -18.46 -6.53
N GLN A 146 -5.71 -18.70 -5.22
CA GLN A 146 -5.44 -20.03 -4.65
C GLN A 146 -6.71 -20.83 -4.37
N GLU A 147 -6.63 -22.15 -4.59
CA GLU A 147 -7.68 -23.11 -4.18
C GLU A 147 -7.76 -23.27 -2.65
N GLU A 148 -6.68 -22.95 -1.92
CA GLU A 148 -6.61 -22.96 -0.44
C GLU A 148 -6.05 -21.63 0.13
N PRO A 149 -6.91 -20.64 0.42
CA PRO A 149 -6.47 -19.32 0.84
C PRO A 149 -5.66 -19.30 2.16
N GLY A 150 -4.56 -18.56 2.20
CA GLY A 150 -3.85 -18.21 3.44
C GLY A 150 -2.64 -19.07 3.85
N LYS A 151 -2.20 -20.03 3.01
CA LYS A 151 -0.96 -20.80 3.25
C LYS A 151 0.33 -19.95 3.30
N TRP A 152 0.33 -18.80 2.64
CA TRP A 152 1.48 -17.87 2.56
C TRP A 152 1.75 -17.11 3.87
N LEU A 153 0.73 -16.92 4.71
CA LEU A 153 0.85 -16.24 6.02
C LEU A 153 1.77 -17.00 7.02
N ASP A 154 2.07 -18.28 6.75
CA ASP A 154 2.98 -19.13 7.54
C ASP A 154 4.42 -19.16 6.96
N ARG A 155 4.68 -18.48 5.83
CA ARG A 155 6.01 -18.39 5.24
C ARG A 155 6.72 -17.11 5.66
N SER A 156 8.05 -17.18 5.72
CA SER A 156 9.02 -16.14 6.13
C SER A 156 9.04 -14.87 5.25
N GLU A 157 8.02 -14.64 4.41
CA GLU A 157 7.96 -13.53 3.46
C GLU A 157 7.32 -12.27 4.05
N TRP A 158 6.77 -12.34 5.27
CA TRP A 158 6.39 -11.17 6.05
C TRP A 158 7.59 -10.60 6.79
N PRO A 159 8.03 -9.36 6.51
CA PRO A 159 8.91 -8.66 7.43
C PRO A 159 8.18 -8.48 8.76
N ASP A 160 8.89 -8.69 9.87
CA ASP A 160 8.39 -8.24 11.16
C ASP A 160 8.27 -6.70 11.09
N PRO A 161 7.12 -6.11 11.47
CA PRO A 161 6.98 -4.64 11.49
C PRO A 161 8.02 -3.94 12.38
N ASP A 162 8.70 -4.68 13.25
CA ASP A 162 9.79 -4.23 14.13
C ASP A 162 11.21 -4.61 13.66
N ASP A 163 11.40 -5.22 12.48
CA ASP A 163 12.74 -5.52 11.94
C ASP A 163 13.37 -4.27 11.30
N GLY A 164 13.47 -3.21 12.11
CA GLY A 164 14.31 -2.07 11.85
C GLY A 164 15.77 -2.53 11.86
N GLY A 165 16.35 -2.61 10.66
CA GLY A 165 17.68 -3.13 10.39
C GLY A 165 18.72 -2.81 11.47
N THR A 166 18.92 -3.78 12.37
CA THR A 166 20.14 -3.85 13.17
C THR A 166 20.94 -5.04 12.68
N PRO A 167 22.18 -4.86 12.18
CA PRO A 167 23.01 -5.99 11.86
C PRO A 167 23.31 -6.72 13.18
N ARG A 168 22.80 -7.95 13.33
CA ARG A 168 23.27 -8.88 14.35
C ARG A 168 24.76 -9.11 14.09
N SER A 169 25.59 -8.38 14.82
CA SER A 169 26.99 -8.74 15.02
C SER A 169 27.02 -10.01 15.87
N GLY A 170 27.02 -11.14 15.19
CA GLY A 170 27.26 -12.45 15.79
C GLY A 170 28.75 -12.75 15.81
N LYS A 171 29.25 -13.00 17.02
CA LYS A 171 30.62 -13.38 17.40
C LYS A 171 31.15 -14.63 16.69
#